data_AF-A0AAD2A9Z9-F1
#
_entry.id   AF-A0AAD2A9Z9-F1
#
_cell.length_a   1.000
_cell.length_b   1.000
_cell.length_c   1.000
_cell.angle_alpha   90.00
_cell.angle_beta   90.00
_cell.angle_gamma   90.00
#
_symmetry.space_group_name_H-M   'P 1'
#
loop_
_entity.id
_entity.type
_entity.pdbx_description
1 polymer ?
#
loop_
_entity_poly.entity_id
_entity_poly.type
_entity_poly.pdbx_seq_one_letter_code
_entity_poly.pdbx_strand_id
1 'polypeptide(L)'
;MTVPSMFTDSTSPLYNAKLNSTNMPPTAIDLGLTGATDDLQKVVNNLKIMYSEMVHSVNIVEDFIGKPYLERSATDPGPGSSERGSHVAVQVFVGDPKQPTFEDMGNFYSAGRDLLFYCHHANVDRMWTLWRELK
;
A
#
# COMPACT_ATOMS: atom_id res chain seq x y z
N MET A 1 -0.21 13.40 0.61
CA MET A 1 -0.26 11.98 0.18
C MET A 1 -1.60 11.43 0.66
N THR A 2 -2.69 11.79 -0.02
CA THR A 2 -4.07 11.48 0.37
C THR A 2 -4.69 10.56 -0.69
N VAL A 3 -5.82 9.91 -0.37
CA VAL A 3 -6.63 9.24 -1.39
C VAL A 3 -7.04 10.26 -2.47
N PRO A 4 -6.96 9.94 -3.77
CA PRO A 4 -7.41 10.85 -4.82
C PRO A 4 -8.93 11.08 -4.73
N SER A 5 -9.37 12.33 -4.81
CA SER A 5 -10.78 12.72 -4.59
C SER A 5 -11.77 12.04 -5.56
N MET A 6 -11.30 11.64 -6.75
CA MET A 6 -12.10 10.88 -7.74
C MET A 6 -12.65 9.54 -7.21
N PHE A 7 -12.03 8.96 -6.18
CA PHE A 7 -12.48 7.72 -5.53
C PHE A 7 -13.44 7.96 -4.34
N THR A 8 -13.66 9.22 -3.95
CA THR A 8 -14.49 9.58 -2.78
C THR A 8 -15.85 10.17 -3.14
N ASP A 9 -16.07 10.45 -4.43
CA ASP A 9 -17.35 10.94 -4.95
C ASP A 9 -18.33 9.78 -5.13
N SER A 10 -19.37 9.71 -4.29
CA SER A 10 -20.37 8.62 -4.33
C SER A 10 -21.19 8.53 -5.62
N THR A 11 -21.12 9.55 -6.48
CA THR A 11 -21.76 9.52 -7.81
C THR A 11 -20.84 8.97 -8.90
N SER A 12 -19.54 8.82 -8.62
CA SER A 12 -18.53 8.31 -9.53
C SER A 12 -18.59 6.79 -9.65
N PRO A 13 -18.40 6.20 -10.84
CA PRO A 13 -18.23 4.76 -10.99
C PRO A 13 -16.95 4.23 -10.33
N LEU A 14 -16.04 5.11 -9.94
CA LEU A 14 -14.80 4.77 -9.23
C LEU A 14 -15.00 4.59 -7.72
N TYR A 15 -16.15 5.00 -7.20
CA TYR A 15 -16.43 4.97 -5.77
C TYR A 15 -16.65 3.56 -5.25
N ASN A 16 -16.14 3.31 -4.05
CA ASN A 16 -16.46 2.13 -3.25
C ASN A 16 -17.07 2.58 -1.91
N ALA A 17 -18.15 1.93 -1.47
CA ALA A 17 -18.83 2.27 -0.22
C ALA A 17 -18.07 1.77 1.04
N LYS A 18 -17.21 0.77 0.90
CA LYS A 18 -16.43 0.12 1.95
C LYS A 18 -15.03 0.71 2.04
N LEU A 19 -14.98 2.01 2.30
CA LEU A 19 -13.76 2.78 2.52
C LEU A 19 -13.69 3.20 3.99
N ASN A 20 -12.48 3.26 4.55
CA ASN A 20 -12.28 3.83 5.87
C ASN A 20 -12.52 5.35 5.87
N SER A 21 -13.72 5.76 6.30
CA SER A 21 -14.14 7.17 6.33
C SER A 21 -13.21 8.12 7.10
N THR A 22 -12.43 7.66 8.08
CA THR A 22 -11.50 8.54 8.83
C THR A 22 -10.20 8.82 8.07
N ASN A 23 -9.88 7.96 7.10
CA ASN A 23 -8.65 7.99 6.31
C ASN A 23 -8.85 8.59 4.92
N MET A 24 -10.08 9.02 4.60
CA MET A 24 -10.39 9.76 3.39
C MET A 24 -9.84 11.19 3.47
N PRO A 25 -9.71 11.92 2.34
CA PRO A 25 -9.22 13.28 2.33
C PRO A 25 -9.97 14.17 3.32
N PRO A 26 -9.26 15.04 4.06
CA PRO A 26 -7.89 15.50 3.81
C PRO A 26 -6.76 14.67 4.43
N THR A 27 -7.06 13.53 5.09
CA THR A 27 -6.08 12.77 5.88
C THR A 27 -4.91 12.23 5.04
N ALA A 28 -3.67 12.54 5.44
CA ALA A 28 -2.49 11.94 4.84
C ALA A 28 -2.30 10.48 5.31
N ILE A 29 -1.89 9.62 4.37
CA ILE A 29 -1.51 8.23 4.68
C ILE A 29 -0.29 8.17 5.61
N ASP A 30 -0.27 7.19 6.51
CA ASP A 30 0.90 6.80 7.30
C ASP A 30 1.45 5.48 6.76
N LEU A 31 2.41 5.55 5.84
CA LEU A 31 3.03 4.37 5.22
C LEU A 31 3.80 3.50 6.23
N GLY A 32 4.13 4.05 7.39
CA GLY A 32 4.89 3.34 8.42
C GLY A 32 4.01 2.70 9.46
N LEU A 33 2.69 2.93 9.40
CA LEU A 33 1.74 2.55 10.44
C LEU A 33 2.25 2.97 11.83
N THR A 34 2.88 4.14 11.90
CA THR A 34 3.55 4.68 13.10
C THR A 34 2.55 5.15 14.16
N GLY A 35 1.30 5.40 13.76
CA GLY A 35 0.28 6.00 14.62
C GLY A 35 0.44 7.52 14.78
N ALA A 36 1.24 8.16 13.92
CA ALA A 36 1.39 9.61 13.90
C ALA A 36 0.06 10.27 13.56
N THR A 37 -0.30 11.33 14.30
CA THR A 37 -1.54 12.09 14.07
C THR A 37 -1.31 13.33 13.22
N ASP A 38 -0.11 13.91 13.28
CA ASP A 38 0.28 15.08 12.50
C ASP A 38 0.62 14.72 11.04
N ASP A 39 -0.05 15.34 10.09
CA ASP A 39 0.11 15.03 8.66
C ASP A 39 1.48 15.45 8.12
N LEU A 40 2.11 16.51 8.65
CA LEU A 40 3.46 16.89 8.27
C LEU A 40 4.47 15.81 8.70
N GLN A 41 4.34 15.31 9.92
CA GLN A 41 5.15 14.21 10.42
C GLN A 41 4.94 12.93 9.59
N LYS A 42 3.69 12.58 9.23
CA LYS A 42 3.41 11.45 8.33
C LYS A 42 4.11 11.60 7.00
N VAL A 43 4.05 12.77 6.36
CA VAL A 43 4.72 13.00 5.07
C VAL A 43 6.23 12.83 5.19
N VAL A 44 6.86 13.38 6.24
CA VAL A 44 8.30 13.19 6.49
C VAL A 44 8.64 11.71 6.70
N ASN A 45 7.82 10.98 7.44
CA ASN A 45 8.01 9.54 7.66
C ASN A 45 7.84 8.73 6.38
N ASN A 46 6.80 9.01 5.59
CA ASN A 46 6.52 8.34 4.32
C ASN A 46 7.71 8.45 3.36
N LEU A 47 8.32 9.64 3.24
CA LEU A 47 9.49 9.83 2.38
C LEU A 47 10.70 9.02 2.87
N LYS A 48 10.93 8.94 4.19
CA LYS A 48 11.99 8.11 4.76
C LYS A 48 11.73 6.61 4.54
N ILE A 49 10.48 6.18 4.63
CA ILE A 49 10.07 4.80 4.38
C ILE A 49 10.31 4.44 2.92
N MET A 50 9.88 5.29 1.98
CA MET A 50 10.13 5.06 0.55
C MET A 50 11.63 4.98 0.25
N TYR A 51 12.45 5.86 0.84
CA TYR A 51 13.91 5.75 0.69
C TYR A 51 14.45 4.43 1.25
N SER A 52 13.92 3.98 2.39
CA SER A 52 14.33 2.71 2.97
C SER A 52 13.97 1.52 2.10
N GLU A 53 12.73 1.49 1.62
CA GLU A 53 12.12 0.42 0.82
C GLU A 53 12.78 0.29 -0.56
N MET A 54 13.15 1.42 -1.17
CA MET A 54 13.67 1.49 -2.54
C MET A 54 15.21 1.50 -2.62
N VAL A 55 15.90 1.97 -1.57
CA VAL A 55 17.35 2.23 -1.63
C VAL A 55 18.10 1.64 -0.44
N HIS A 56 17.79 2.06 0.78
CA HIS A 56 18.65 1.77 1.95
C HIS A 56 18.67 0.28 2.34
N SER A 57 17.50 -0.36 2.32
CA SER A 57 17.31 -1.71 2.85
C SER A 57 17.29 -2.80 1.77
N VAL A 58 17.64 -2.46 0.52
CA VAL A 58 17.58 -3.36 -0.64
C VAL A 58 18.91 -3.40 -1.38
N ASN A 59 19.61 -4.53 -1.30
CA ASN A 59 20.92 -4.70 -1.93
C ASN A 59 20.85 -5.65 -3.13
N ILE A 60 20.05 -6.71 -3.01
CA ILE A 60 19.81 -7.69 -4.07
C ILE A 60 18.34 -7.70 -4.50
N VAL A 61 18.04 -8.34 -5.63
CA VAL A 61 16.68 -8.40 -6.20
C VAL A 61 15.69 -8.97 -5.18
N GLU A 62 16.06 -10.03 -4.47
CA GLU A 62 15.25 -10.73 -3.47
C GLU A 62 14.90 -9.87 -2.26
N ASP A 63 15.69 -8.83 -1.95
CA ASP A 63 15.33 -7.89 -0.88
C ASP A 63 14.12 -7.04 -1.27
N PHE A 64 13.98 -6.76 -2.57
CA PHE A 64 12.92 -5.92 -3.14
C PHE A 64 11.68 -6.73 -3.54
N ILE A 65 11.86 -7.84 -4.27
CA ILE A 65 10.75 -8.65 -4.81
C ILE A 65 10.29 -9.79 -3.90
N GLY A 66 11.11 -10.20 -2.92
CA GLY A 66 10.83 -11.31 -2.02
C GLY A 66 11.64 -12.58 -2.29
N LYS A 67 11.49 -13.54 -1.38
CA LYS A 67 12.23 -14.81 -1.41
C LYS A 67 11.62 -15.78 -2.42
N PRO A 68 12.43 -16.70 -2.99
CA PRO A 68 11.92 -17.71 -3.91
C PRO A 68 10.82 -18.57 -3.29
N TYR A 69 9.67 -18.65 -3.97
CA TYR A 69 8.61 -19.62 -3.67
C TYR A 69 8.68 -20.76 -4.70
N LEU A 70 9.13 -21.93 -4.26
CA LEU A 70 9.42 -23.09 -5.12
C LEU A 70 8.40 -24.21 -4.90
N GLU A 71 8.33 -25.15 -5.84
CA GLU A 71 7.51 -26.35 -5.67
C GLU A 71 7.84 -27.04 -4.34
N ARG A 72 6.80 -27.39 -3.56
CA ARG A 72 6.90 -28.03 -2.22
C ARG A 72 7.58 -27.20 -1.13
N SER A 73 7.91 -25.94 -1.38
CA SER A 73 8.31 -25.04 -0.30
C SER A 73 7.14 -24.72 0.63
N ALA A 74 7.45 -24.37 1.88
CA ALA A 74 6.45 -23.86 2.81
C ALA A 74 5.85 -22.56 2.28
N THR A 75 4.59 -22.28 2.64
CA THR A 75 3.95 -20.99 2.34
C THR A 75 4.71 -19.86 3.01
N ASP A 76 4.58 -18.66 2.46
CA ASP A 76 5.15 -17.41 3.00
C ASP A 76 6.68 -17.41 3.14
N PRO A 77 7.44 -17.63 2.04
CA PRO A 77 8.91 -17.72 2.10
C PRO A 77 9.60 -16.41 2.51
N GLY A 78 8.89 -15.28 2.45
CA GLY A 78 9.36 -13.98 2.91
C GLY A 78 9.11 -12.88 1.88
N PRO A 79 8.28 -11.87 2.20
CA PRO A 79 7.94 -10.79 1.27
C PRO A 79 9.11 -9.82 1.06
N GLY A 80 9.15 -9.25 -0.14
CA GLY A 80 10.09 -8.18 -0.49
C GLY A 80 9.78 -6.87 0.25
N SER A 81 10.68 -5.90 0.17
CA SER A 81 10.48 -4.58 0.80
C SER A 81 9.24 -3.90 0.26
N SER A 82 9.02 -3.96 -1.06
CA SER A 82 7.87 -3.34 -1.72
C SER A 82 6.55 -3.93 -1.24
N GLU A 83 6.50 -5.24 -1.02
CA GLU A 83 5.29 -5.94 -0.60
C GLU A 83 4.97 -5.68 0.88
N ARG A 84 5.95 -5.81 1.79
CA ARG A 84 5.73 -5.74 3.25
C ARG A 84 5.60 -4.31 3.80
N GLY A 85 6.08 -3.32 3.05
CA GLY A 85 6.13 -1.92 3.47
C GLY A 85 4.92 -1.14 3.00
N SER A 86 5.18 -0.19 2.09
CA SER A 86 4.19 0.76 1.58
C SER A 86 2.95 0.07 0.97
N HIS A 87 3.11 -1.08 0.32
CA HIS A 87 1.99 -1.85 -0.24
C HIS A 87 0.97 -2.26 0.82
N VAL A 88 1.38 -2.93 1.90
CA VAL A 88 0.46 -3.32 2.99
C VAL A 88 -0.15 -2.09 3.66
N ALA A 89 0.66 -1.05 3.89
CA ALA A 89 0.18 0.15 4.58
C ALA A 89 -1.00 0.82 3.84
N VAL A 90 -0.97 0.86 2.51
CA VAL A 90 -2.10 1.39 1.71
C VAL A 90 -3.33 0.49 1.82
N GLN A 91 -3.18 -0.84 1.75
CA GLN A 91 -4.31 -1.78 1.92
C GLN A 91 -5.03 -1.55 3.26
N VAL A 92 -4.25 -1.47 4.35
CA VAL A 92 -4.75 -1.23 5.71
C VAL A 92 -5.37 0.18 5.86
N PHE A 93 -4.74 1.18 5.24
CA PHE A 93 -5.22 2.56 5.33
C PHE A 93 -6.59 2.75 4.69
N VAL A 94 -6.87 2.04 3.58
CA VAL A 94 -8.11 2.20 2.81
C VAL A 94 -9.24 1.26 3.29
N GLY A 95 -8.92 0.03 3.70
CA GLY A 95 -9.92 -0.96 4.10
C GLY A 95 -10.85 -0.51 5.23
N ASP A 96 -12.16 -0.76 5.10
CA ASP A 96 -13.16 -0.26 6.05
C ASP A 96 -13.18 -1.11 7.34
N PRO A 97 -12.80 -0.54 8.50
CA PRO A 97 -12.78 -1.28 9.77
C PRO A 97 -14.18 -1.65 10.27
N LYS A 98 -15.26 -1.17 9.65
CA LYS A 98 -16.63 -1.57 9.97
C LYS A 98 -17.05 -2.88 9.30
N GLN A 99 -16.26 -3.38 8.35
CA GLN A 99 -16.52 -4.65 7.67
C GLN A 99 -15.87 -5.82 8.44
N PRO A 100 -16.40 -7.05 8.36
CA PRO A 100 -15.94 -8.19 9.18
C PRO A 100 -14.47 -8.53 9.00
N THR A 101 -13.89 -8.26 7.82
CA THR A 101 -12.51 -8.58 7.50
C THR A 101 -11.77 -7.43 6.83
N PHE A 102 -12.19 -6.19 7.09
CA PHE A 102 -11.62 -4.95 6.53
C PHE A 102 -11.84 -4.76 5.02
N GLU A 103 -12.94 -5.29 4.51
CA GLU A 103 -13.32 -5.12 3.11
C GLU A 103 -13.38 -3.64 2.67
N ASP A 104 -13.16 -3.30 1.40
CA ASP A 104 -12.65 -4.19 0.36
C ASP A 104 -11.11 -4.25 0.36
N MET A 105 -10.42 -3.09 0.36
CA MET A 105 -8.94 -3.01 0.27
C MET A 105 -8.18 -3.69 1.42
N GLY A 106 -8.73 -3.78 2.62
CA GLY A 106 -8.01 -4.34 3.77
C GLY A 106 -7.82 -5.86 3.73
N ASN A 107 -8.35 -6.55 2.70
CA ASN A 107 -8.22 -8.00 2.57
C ASN A 107 -8.03 -8.46 1.13
N PHE A 108 -7.10 -9.37 0.90
CA PHE A 108 -6.76 -9.85 -0.45
C PHE A 108 -7.93 -10.50 -1.18
N TYR A 109 -8.87 -11.14 -0.48
CA TYR A 109 -10.03 -11.76 -1.16
C TYR A 109 -11.03 -10.73 -1.73
N SER A 110 -11.01 -9.50 -1.21
CA SER A 110 -11.96 -8.44 -1.56
C SER A 110 -11.32 -7.24 -2.24
N ALA A 111 -10.01 -7.01 -2.11
CA ALA A 111 -9.35 -5.77 -2.52
C ALA A 111 -9.65 -5.36 -3.96
N GLY A 112 -9.65 -6.30 -4.89
CA GLY A 112 -9.94 -6.04 -6.31
C GLY A 112 -11.37 -5.58 -6.64
N ARG A 113 -12.28 -5.54 -5.66
CA ARG A 113 -13.64 -4.97 -5.79
C ARG A 113 -13.64 -3.44 -5.66
N ASP A 114 -12.61 -2.87 -5.05
CA ASP A 114 -12.36 -1.43 -5.04
C ASP A 114 -11.50 -1.05 -6.24
N LEU A 115 -11.94 -0.11 -7.08
CA LEU A 115 -11.17 0.31 -8.25
C LEU A 115 -9.88 1.04 -7.86
N LEU A 116 -9.78 1.57 -6.63
CA LEU A 116 -8.54 2.13 -6.08
C LEU A 116 -7.41 1.08 -6.04
N PHE A 117 -7.73 -0.21 -5.88
CA PHE A 117 -6.78 -1.32 -5.92
C PHE A 117 -5.87 -1.26 -7.15
N TYR A 118 -6.46 -1.08 -8.33
CA TYR A 118 -5.70 -1.06 -9.58
C TYR A 118 -4.83 0.20 -9.70
N CYS A 119 -5.29 1.33 -9.18
CA CYS A 119 -4.49 2.56 -9.12
C CYS A 119 -3.31 2.43 -8.15
N HIS A 120 -3.53 1.77 -7.00
CA HIS A 120 -2.48 1.43 -6.04
C HIS A 120 -1.43 0.52 -6.68
N HIS A 121 -1.87 -0.60 -7.27
CA HIS A 121 -0.97 -1.55 -7.92
C HIS A 121 -0.26 -0.97 -9.16
N ALA A 122 -0.84 0.01 -9.85
CA ALA A 122 -0.12 0.74 -10.90
C ALA A 122 1.08 1.52 -10.35
N ASN A 123 0.99 2.09 -9.14
CA ASN A 123 2.14 2.73 -8.52
C ASN A 123 3.13 1.71 -7.92
N VAL A 124 2.65 0.55 -7.43
CA VAL A 124 3.54 -0.58 -7.04
C VAL A 124 4.34 -1.09 -8.25
N ASP A 125 3.70 -1.28 -9.39
CA ASP A 125 4.38 -1.66 -10.65
C ASP A 125 5.39 -0.59 -11.09
N ARG A 126 5.02 0.70 -10.97
CA ARG A 126 5.95 1.81 -11.17
C ARG A 126 7.17 1.73 -10.25
N MET A 127 7.03 1.27 -9.00
CA MET A 127 8.17 1.11 -8.10
C MET A 127 9.18 0.11 -8.65
N TRP A 128 8.73 -0.99 -9.26
CA TRP A 128 9.66 -1.93 -9.89
C TRP A 128 10.49 -1.26 -10.99
N THR A 129 9.86 -0.44 -11.84
CA THR A 129 10.58 0.32 -12.88
C THR A 129 11.61 1.25 -12.26
N LEU A 130 11.22 2.05 -11.25
CA LEU A 130 12.14 2.97 -10.58
C LEU A 130 13.29 2.26 -9.87
N TRP A 131 13.01 1.14 -9.20
CA TRP A 131 14.04 0.36 -8.51
C TRP A 131 15.12 -0.12 -9.48
N ARG A 132 14.72 -0.56 -10.69
CA ARG A 132 15.65 -0.98 -11.74
C ARG A 132 16.48 0.16 -12.32
N GLU A 133 15.99 1.40 -12.27
CA GLU A 133 16.75 2.58 -12.73
C GLU A 133 17.75 3.09 -11.67
N LEU A 134 17.54 2.75 -10.40
CA LEU A 134 18.41 3.11 -9.27
C LEU A 134 19.56 2.12 -9.04
N LYS A 135 19.54 0.96 -9.70
CA LYS A 135 20.54 -0.12 -9.61
C LYS A 135 21.35 -0.23 -10.89
#